data_AF-A0A3C0ZHP2-F1
#
_entry.id   AF-A0A3C0ZHP2-F1
#
_cell.length_a   1.000
_cell.length_b   1.000
_cell.length_c   1.000
_cell.angle_alpha   90.00
_cell.angle_beta   90.00
_cell.angle_gamma   90.00
#
_symmetry.space_group_name_H-M   'P 1'
#
loop_
_entity.id
_entity.type
_entity.pdbx_description
1 polymer ?
#
loop_
_entity_poly.entity_id
_entity_poly.type
_entity_poly.pdbx_seq_one_letter_code
_entity_poly.pdbx_strand_id
1 'polypeptide(L)'
;MPPTSTRRENPSSDILPLFEFSNVVNSSLDLKFILGTVLLTVMGKMLVSKGMVLLKRERGSFEIVNAKGLDPQLIGQPVSIDKPMRTITAVDRIAPDGREWVGFFKSHEQKLLIPIVTQRHVAGFLTLGGRFAGRAFSRTDKQLINSLVNLSGSAIEKALMIDRLKEANRNLDRKFQELNTLFDLSKEFNVVLDADKVIRLLTFSLLGQIGVNRYAICLNEHGSLKIVASRLDAPMGSLDVLRQICFLKTAELTEDLAKQKKFRQTAEELRKLRIEVVIPMQIQNQVKGAILLGERLRGGSYNAGDLEFLYSLANLAIISVENARLFHETLEKQRMEDELAIAREIQQGLLPRTLPQIHRFDIAASNIPSKQVGGDYYDVVTISPNEYVFVIGDVSGKGTGAALLMANVQASLRAFAPMGLSLSEATSRINNLTCANTGQGKFITFFWGSLNLETRSFRYVNAGHNPPFLLRADGGVERLEIGGIILGLMQTVSPYPEGAVTLESGDLIVMFTDGVSEAMNARNEDFTEERLEQLLKQIRTLPAKQIISKIQEALDVYTRGTPQSDDITMLVLRAL
;
A
#
# COMPACT_ATOMS: atom_id res chain seq x y z
N MET A 1 89.22 64.23 -8.64
CA MET A 1 89.02 62.92 -9.28
C MET A 1 88.95 61.84 -8.20
N PRO A 2 88.12 60.80 -8.37
CA PRO A 2 87.35 60.17 -7.29
C PRO A 2 88.09 59.00 -6.59
N PRO A 3 87.47 58.37 -5.57
CA PRO A 3 86.77 57.13 -5.93
C PRO A 3 85.33 57.02 -5.41
N THR A 4 84.58 56.29 -6.22
CA THR A 4 83.25 55.70 -6.09
C THR A 4 82.97 55.00 -4.75
N SER A 5 81.90 55.39 -4.06
CA SER A 5 81.28 54.57 -3.01
C SER A 5 80.04 53.85 -3.57
N THR A 6 80.22 52.60 -3.97
CA THR A 6 79.13 51.64 -4.18
C THR A 6 78.46 51.34 -2.83
N ARG A 7 77.28 51.93 -2.58
CA ARG A 7 76.36 51.42 -1.55
C ARG A 7 75.92 50.02 -1.98
N ARG A 8 76.49 48.99 -1.36
CA ARG A 8 75.89 47.64 -1.36
C ARG A 8 74.56 47.74 -0.62
N GLU A 9 73.46 47.61 -1.35
CA GLU A 9 72.15 47.33 -0.75
C GLU A 9 72.24 46.00 0.01
N ASN A 10 71.93 46.04 1.30
CA ASN A 10 71.98 44.89 2.19
C ASN A 10 70.75 43.99 1.85
N PRO A 11 70.92 42.74 1.38
CA PRO A 11 69.79 41.86 1.02
C PRO A 11 68.88 41.49 2.20
N SER A 12 69.31 41.82 3.42
CA SER A 12 68.66 41.48 4.69
C SER A 12 67.49 42.40 5.07
N SER A 13 67.29 43.57 4.43
CA SER A 13 66.23 44.50 4.84
C SER A 13 64.81 44.14 4.37
N ASP A 14 64.68 43.33 3.31
CA ASP A 14 63.38 42.97 2.70
C ASP A 14 62.84 41.59 3.13
N ILE A 15 63.64 40.77 3.84
CA ILE A 15 63.27 39.40 4.21
C ILE A 15 62.39 39.37 5.46
N LEU A 16 62.70 40.20 6.47
CA LEU A 16 61.97 40.23 7.74
C LEU A 16 60.47 40.57 7.57
N PRO A 17 60.08 41.58 6.77
CA PRO A 17 58.66 41.88 6.54
C PRO A 17 57.91 40.79 5.77
N LEU A 18 58.59 40.03 4.90
CA LEU A 18 58.00 38.89 4.19
C LEU A 18 57.79 37.71 5.14
N PHE A 19 58.72 37.49 6.06
CA PHE A 19 58.62 36.46 7.08
C PHE A 19 57.49 36.76 8.09
N GLU A 20 57.41 38.00 8.58
CA GLU A 20 56.32 38.45 9.46
C GLU A 20 54.95 38.32 8.79
N PHE A 21 54.83 38.77 7.54
CA PHE A 21 53.61 38.60 6.75
C PHE A 21 53.23 37.13 6.59
N SER A 22 54.19 36.27 6.25
CA SER A 22 53.97 34.83 6.11
C SER A 22 53.47 34.22 7.43
N ASN A 23 54.01 34.63 8.57
CA ASN A 23 53.56 34.15 9.89
C ASN A 23 52.13 34.61 10.21
N VAL A 24 51.79 35.87 9.94
CA VAL A 24 50.43 36.38 10.17
C VAL A 24 49.40 35.65 9.29
N VAL A 25 49.73 35.41 8.02
CA VAL A 25 48.83 34.72 7.10
C VAL A 25 48.71 33.23 7.41
N ASN A 26 49.82 32.55 7.70
CA ASN A 26 49.82 31.10 7.96
C ASN A 26 49.34 30.72 9.37
N SER A 27 49.26 31.66 10.32
CA SER A 27 48.72 31.42 11.66
C SER A 27 47.19 31.55 11.75
N SER A 28 46.54 32.11 10.73
CA SER A 28 45.08 32.25 10.69
C SER A 28 44.42 31.12 9.88
N LEU A 29 43.18 30.80 10.24
CA LEU A 29 42.29 29.89 9.49
C LEU A 29 41.05 30.62 8.98
N ASP A 30 40.92 31.92 9.24
CA ASP A 30 39.81 32.75 8.76
C ASP A 30 40.14 33.22 7.33
N LEU A 31 39.40 32.69 6.37
CA LEU A 31 39.56 33.01 4.95
C LEU A 31 39.39 34.51 4.67
N LYS A 32 38.42 35.19 5.30
CA LYS A 32 38.20 36.63 5.09
C LYS A 32 39.38 37.44 5.62
N PHE A 33 39.88 37.07 6.80
CA PHE A 33 41.06 37.70 7.40
C PHE A 33 42.30 37.51 6.52
N ILE A 34 42.57 36.29 6.06
CA ILE A 34 43.71 35.98 5.20
C ILE A 34 43.63 36.81 3.92
N LEU A 35 42.53 36.71 3.16
CA LEU A 35 42.39 37.41 1.88
C LEU A 35 42.46 38.93 2.04
N GLY A 36 41.90 39.47 3.14
CA GLY A 36 42.00 40.89 3.47
C GLY A 36 43.43 41.31 3.77
N THR A 37 44.17 40.52 4.53
CA THR A 37 45.57 40.78 4.89
C THR A 37 46.47 40.72 3.66
N VAL A 38 46.27 39.74 2.78
CA VAL A 38 46.99 39.63 1.50
C VAL A 38 46.72 40.87 0.64
N LEU A 39 45.45 41.24 0.47
CA LEU A 39 45.05 42.39 -0.35
C LEU A 39 45.66 43.70 0.20
N LEU A 40 45.50 43.97 1.50
CA LEU A 40 46.01 45.19 2.12
C LEU A 40 47.55 45.26 2.10
N THR A 41 48.23 44.14 2.34
CA THR A 41 49.70 44.10 2.32
C THR A 41 50.24 44.39 0.92
N VAL A 42 49.65 43.78 -0.10
CA VAL A 42 50.03 44.03 -1.50
C VAL A 42 49.71 45.47 -1.90
N MET A 43 48.54 46.01 -1.53
CA MET A 43 48.17 47.40 -1.80
C MET A 43 49.11 48.40 -1.11
N GLY A 44 49.45 48.17 0.16
CA GLY A 44 50.35 49.02 0.94
C GLY A 44 51.77 49.05 0.38
N LYS A 45 52.33 47.87 0.05
CA LYS A 45 53.67 47.76 -0.55
C LYS A 45 53.74 48.35 -1.97
N MET A 46 52.66 48.26 -2.73
CA MET A 46 52.61 48.79 -4.10
C MET A 46 52.15 50.26 -4.18
N LEU A 47 51.68 50.84 -3.06
CA LEU A 47 51.07 52.17 -3.00
C LEU A 47 49.90 52.29 -3.98
N VAL A 48 48.91 51.41 -3.82
CA VAL A 48 47.68 51.32 -4.64
C VAL A 48 46.45 51.56 -3.75
N SER A 49 45.47 52.31 -4.25
CA SER A 49 44.24 52.66 -3.51
C SER A 49 43.06 51.73 -3.74
N LYS A 50 43.03 51.02 -4.88
CA LYS A 50 41.91 50.15 -5.28
C LYS A 50 42.38 48.71 -5.52
N GLY A 51 41.64 47.73 -5.02
CA GLY A 51 41.90 46.33 -5.32
C GLY A 51 40.77 45.43 -4.84
N MET A 52 40.65 44.24 -5.43
CA MET A 52 39.67 43.24 -5.03
C MET A 52 40.27 41.83 -5.10
N VAL A 53 39.62 40.89 -4.41
CA VAL A 53 39.94 39.47 -4.44
C VAL A 53 38.72 38.72 -4.94
N LEU A 54 38.95 37.87 -5.92
CA LEU A 54 37.97 36.96 -6.50
C LEU A 54 38.35 35.53 -6.18
N LEU A 55 37.39 34.72 -5.72
CA LEU A 55 37.58 33.29 -5.51
C LEU A 55 36.78 32.49 -6.52
N LYS A 56 37.31 31.33 -6.90
CA LYS A 56 36.66 30.44 -7.86
C LYS A 56 35.42 29.78 -7.24
N ARG A 57 34.25 29.93 -7.87
CA ARG A 57 33.03 29.17 -7.54
C ARG A 57 32.96 27.88 -8.35
N GLU A 58 32.88 28.01 -9.68
CA GLU A 58 32.71 26.90 -10.62
C GLU A 58 33.70 27.01 -11.79
N ARG A 59 33.55 26.21 -12.86
CA ARG A 59 34.44 26.33 -14.03
C ARG A 59 34.21 27.67 -14.73
N GLY A 60 35.21 28.56 -14.66
CA GLY A 60 35.21 29.85 -15.36
C GLY A 60 34.50 30.99 -14.63
N SER A 61 33.80 30.71 -13.53
CA SER A 61 33.09 31.72 -12.73
C SER A 61 33.79 31.98 -11.39
N PHE A 62 34.00 33.27 -11.09
CA PHE A 62 34.64 33.75 -9.88
C PHE A 62 33.72 34.71 -9.14
N GLU A 63 33.72 34.69 -7.82
CA GLU A 63 32.95 35.61 -6.98
C GLU A 63 33.89 36.60 -6.30
N ILE A 64 33.51 37.88 -6.28
CA ILE A 64 34.25 38.91 -5.53
C ILE A 64 33.99 38.71 -4.05
N VAL A 65 35.02 38.33 -3.29
CA VAL A 65 34.90 38.03 -1.85
C VAL A 65 35.48 39.13 -0.95
N ASN A 66 36.30 40.02 -1.52
CA ASN A 66 36.85 41.17 -0.79
C ASN A 66 37.14 42.31 -1.76
N ALA A 67 36.86 43.55 -1.37
CA ALA A 67 37.12 44.74 -2.16
C ALA A 67 37.56 45.89 -1.25
N LYS A 68 38.54 46.68 -1.70
CA LYS A 68 39.10 47.84 -0.98
C LYS A 68 39.28 49.01 -1.93
N GLY A 69 38.86 50.21 -1.49
CA GLY A 69 38.84 51.41 -2.33
C GLY A 69 37.83 51.37 -3.49
N LEU A 70 36.87 50.46 -3.41
CA LEU A 70 35.83 50.19 -4.42
C LEU A 70 34.47 50.11 -3.72
N ASP A 71 33.39 50.15 -4.49
CA ASP A 71 32.02 50.03 -3.96
C ASP A 71 31.83 48.68 -3.21
N PRO A 72 31.41 48.69 -1.93
CA PRO A 72 31.12 47.48 -1.18
C PRO A 72 30.07 46.57 -1.83
N GLN A 73 29.16 47.09 -2.65
CA GLN A 73 28.12 46.32 -3.36
C GLN A 73 28.68 45.34 -4.40
N LEU A 74 29.97 45.45 -4.74
CA LEU A 74 30.65 44.51 -5.62
C LEU A 74 30.89 43.15 -4.96
N ILE A 75 30.95 43.09 -3.63
CA ILE A 75 31.15 41.82 -2.92
C ILE A 75 29.93 40.91 -3.14
N GLY A 76 30.17 39.67 -3.56
CA GLY A 76 29.16 38.68 -3.92
C GLY A 76 28.80 38.65 -5.41
N GLN A 77 29.30 39.59 -6.22
CA GLN A 77 29.03 39.60 -7.66
C GLN A 77 29.88 38.54 -8.40
N PRO A 78 29.28 37.77 -9.34
CA PRO A 78 30.00 36.84 -10.17
C PRO A 78 30.72 37.54 -11.34
N VAL A 79 31.90 37.04 -11.69
CA VAL A 79 32.74 37.49 -12.81
C VAL A 79 33.23 36.27 -13.58
N SER A 80 32.91 36.20 -14.87
CA SER A 80 33.30 35.10 -15.75
C SER A 80 34.63 35.39 -16.44
N ILE A 81 35.63 34.54 -16.26
CA ILE A 81 36.97 34.68 -16.86
C ILE A 81 37.25 33.47 -17.76
N ASP A 82 37.37 33.71 -19.07
CA ASP A 82 37.37 32.69 -20.14
C ASP A 82 38.44 31.60 -19.99
N LYS A 83 39.61 31.95 -19.41
CA LYS A 83 40.71 31.00 -19.14
C LYS A 83 41.44 31.36 -17.84
N PRO A 84 41.73 30.38 -16.95
CA PRO A 84 42.49 30.64 -15.73
C PRO A 84 43.96 30.94 -16.07
N MET A 85 44.33 32.21 -15.98
CA MET A 85 45.70 32.69 -16.17
C MET A 85 46.56 32.26 -14.98
N ARG A 86 47.78 31.75 -15.24
CA ARG A 86 48.75 31.35 -14.19
C ARG A 86 49.85 32.38 -13.96
N THR A 87 49.85 33.48 -14.71
CA THR A 87 50.81 34.57 -14.61
C THR A 87 50.11 35.90 -14.41
N ILE A 88 50.83 36.86 -13.83
CA ILE A 88 50.33 38.23 -13.63
C ILE A 88 50.02 38.84 -15.00
N THR A 89 48.77 39.29 -15.15
CA THR A 89 48.24 39.83 -16.40
C THR A 89 47.99 41.33 -16.26
N ALA A 90 48.52 42.11 -17.20
CA ALA A 90 48.30 43.55 -17.27
C ALA A 90 47.01 43.81 -18.04
N VAL A 91 45.94 44.15 -17.33
CA VAL A 91 44.58 44.30 -17.87
C VAL A 91 44.49 45.51 -18.81
N ASP A 92 45.26 46.56 -18.53
CA ASP A 92 45.38 47.77 -19.34
C ASP A 92 45.93 47.49 -20.75
N ARG A 93 46.76 46.45 -20.91
CA ARG A 93 47.37 46.06 -22.19
C ARG A 93 46.53 45.12 -23.04
N ILE A 94 45.35 44.69 -22.56
CA ILE A 94 44.47 43.77 -23.28
C ILE A 94 43.34 44.58 -23.92
N ALA A 95 43.10 44.37 -25.23
CA ALA A 95 41.93 44.94 -25.89
C ALA A 95 40.64 44.28 -25.36
N PRO A 96 39.53 45.03 -25.17
CA PRO A 96 38.26 44.46 -24.68
C PRO A 96 37.56 43.47 -25.62
N ASP A 97 38.19 43.10 -26.74
CA ASP A 97 37.68 42.35 -27.89
C ASP A 97 36.92 41.06 -27.50
N GLY A 98 35.61 41.19 -27.26
CA GLY A 98 34.72 40.11 -26.82
C GLY A 98 34.91 39.60 -25.38
N ARG A 99 35.74 40.23 -24.54
CA ARG A 99 36.05 39.77 -23.17
C ARG A 99 35.41 40.66 -22.11
N GLU A 100 34.22 40.28 -21.65
CA GLU A 100 33.42 41.05 -20.67
C GLU A 100 34.20 41.38 -19.39
N TRP A 101 34.98 40.42 -18.86
CA TRP A 101 35.79 40.62 -17.65
C TRP A 101 36.88 41.69 -17.81
N VAL A 102 37.41 41.91 -19.02
CA VAL A 102 38.40 42.97 -19.29
C VAL A 102 37.72 44.33 -19.21
N GLY A 103 36.52 44.46 -19.78
CA GLY A 103 35.69 45.66 -19.68
C GLY A 103 35.34 45.98 -18.23
N PHE A 104 34.90 44.96 -17.47
CA PHE A 104 34.59 45.07 -16.05
C PHE A 104 35.79 45.57 -15.23
N PHE A 105 36.97 44.98 -15.39
CA PHE A 105 38.13 45.42 -14.61
C PHE A 105 38.61 46.82 -15.01
N LYS A 106 38.52 47.18 -16.30
CA LYS A 106 38.87 48.54 -16.75
C LYS A 106 37.91 49.61 -16.22
N SER A 107 36.60 49.35 -16.19
CA SER A 107 35.61 50.29 -15.64
C SER A 107 35.79 50.53 -14.13
N HIS A 108 36.36 49.55 -13.42
CA HIS A 108 36.72 49.65 -12.00
C HIS A 108 38.19 50.02 -11.77
N GLU A 109 38.87 50.56 -12.79
CA GLU A 109 40.26 51.04 -12.75
C GLU A 109 41.31 49.99 -12.32
N GLN A 110 41.01 48.70 -12.49
CA GLN A 110 41.95 47.61 -12.19
C GLN A 110 42.95 47.43 -13.34
N LYS A 111 44.24 47.50 -13.02
CA LYS A 111 45.35 47.44 -13.99
C LYS A 111 46.08 46.10 -13.98
N LEU A 112 46.14 45.42 -12.84
CA LEU A 112 46.75 44.11 -12.72
C LEU A 112 45.73 43.06 -12.28
N LEU A 113 45.86 41.87 -12.86
CA LEU A 113 45.18 40.66 -12.43
C LEU A 113 46.26 39.64 -12.05
N ILE A 114 46.27 39.24 -10.78
CA ILE A 114 47.30 38.41 -10.16
C ILE A 114 46.67 37.09 -9.75
N PRO A 115 47.12 35.95 -10.26
CA PRO A 115 46.54 34.67 -9.90
C PRO A 115 46.97 34.24 -8.49
N ILE A 116 45.99 33.77 -7.71
CA ILE A 116 46.24 33.08 -6.45
C ILE A 116 46.43 31.60 -6.80
N VAL A 117 47.69 31.22 -6.98
CA VAL A 117 48.07 29.86 -7.38
C VAL A 117 48.27 29.01 -6.13
N THR A 118 47.53 27.90 -6.06
CA THR A 118 47.75 26.83 -5.09
C THR A 118 48.52 25.69 -5.75
N GLN A 119 48.95 24.67 -4.98
CA GLN A 119 49.71 23.54 -5.55
C GLN A 119 48.92 22.80 -6.64
N ARG A 120 47.59 22.81 -6.57
CA ARG A 120 46.71 22.01 -7.45
C ARG A 120 46.04 22.82 -8.56
N HIS A 121 45.72 24.10 -8.32
CA HIS A 121 44.94 24.92 -9.25
C HIS A 121 45.03 26.44 -8.93
N VAL A 122 44.46 27.27 -9.79
CA VAL A 122 44.21 28.69 -9.48
C VAL A 122 42.96 28.77 -8.61
N ALA A 123 43.13 29.17 -7.35
CA ALA A 123 42.04 29.30 -6.37
C ALA A 123 41.23 30.59 -6.59
N GLY A 124 41.84 31.59 -7.22
CA GLY A 124 41.23 32.90 -7.40
C GLY A 124 42.18 33.90 -8.04
N PHE A 125 41.78 35.16 -8.03
CA PHE A 125 42.58 36.28 -8.50
C PHE A 125 42.56 37.43 -7.51
N LEU A 126 43.66 38.15 -7.41
CA LEU A 126 43.78 39.44 -6.75
C LEU A 126 43.97 40.49 -7.83
N THR A 127 43.18 41.56 -7.83
CA THR A 127 43.36 42.68 -8.74
C THR A 127 43.83 43.92 -8.01
N LEU A 128 44.61 44.73 -8.72
CA LEU A 128 45.13 46.00 -8.23
C LEU A 128 44.89 47.10 -9.27
N GLY A 129 44.52 48.28 -8.79
CA GLY A 129 44.47 49.50 -9.57
C GLY A 129 45.84 50.11 -9.85
N GLY A 130 45.85 51.37 -10.32
CA GLY A 130 47.08 52.14 -10.56
C GLY A 130 47.79 52.58 -9.27
N ARG A 131 49.11 52.77 -9.35
CA ARG A 131 49.92 53.34 -8.25
C ARG A 131 49.62 54.83 -8.08
N PHE A 132 49.68 55.35 -6.85
CA PHE A 132 49.50 56.78 -6.55
C PHE A 132 50.40 57.72 -7.37
N ALA A 133 51.63 57.29 -7.69
CA ALA A 133 52.60 58.07 -8.46
C ALA A 133 52.45 57.94 -9.99
N GLY A 134 51.42 57.24 -10.49
CA GLY A 134 51.20 57.02 -11.93
C GLY A 134 52.23 56.12 -12.63
N ARG A 135 53.27 55.66 -11.92
CA ARG A 135 54.33 54.78 -12.46
C ARG A 135 53.80 53.39 -12.78
N ALA A 136 54.28 52.81 -13.87
CA ALA A 136 54.01 51.43 -14.24
C ALA A 136 54.67 50.46 -13.23
N PHE A 137 54.04 49.28 -13.05
CA PHE A 137 54.61 48.20 -12.23
C PHE A 137 55.88 47.64 -12.86
N SER A 138 57.00 47.71 -12.15
CA SER A 138 58.29 47.20 -12.58
C SER A 138 58.34 45.66 -12.58
N ARG A 139 59.40 45.07 -13.15
CA ARG A 139 59.62 43.62 -13.09
C ARG A 139 59.80 43.15 -11.63
N THR A 140 60.50 43.94 -10.81
CA THR A 140 60.72 43.68 -9.39
C THR A 140 59.42 43.77 -8.58
N ASP A 141 58.57 44.75 -8.88
CA ASP A 141 57.24 44.89 -8.24
C ASP A 141 56.40 43.63 -8.48
N LYS A 142 56.33 43.17 -9.73
CA LYS A 142 55.59 41.95 -10.10
C LYS A 142 56.16 40.70 -9.42
N GLN A 143 57.48 40.60 -9.26
CA GLN A 143 58.11 39.49 -8.53
C GLN A 143 57.72 39.51 -7.05
N LEU A 144 57.76 40.68 -6.40
CA LEU A 144 57.38 40.82 -4.99
C LEU A 144 55.90 40.50 -4.75
N ILE A 145 55.01 41.01 -5.61
CA ILE A 145 53.57 40.68 -5.59
C ILE A 145 53.37 39.18 -5.72
N ASN A 146 54.02 38.55 -6.71
CA ASN A 146 53.91 37.11 -6.93
C ASN A 146 54.41 36.32 -5.72
N SER A 147 55.51 36.74 -5.08
CA SER A 147 56.03 36.12 -3.87
C SER A 147 55.06 36.23 -2.69
N LEU A 148 54.49 37.41 -2.43
CA LEU A 148 53.50 37.62 -1.36
C LEU A 148 52.24 36.77 -1.55
N VAL A 149 51.71 36.74 -2.78
CA VAL A 149 50.53 35.93 -3.11
C VAL A 149 50.83 34.43 -3.02
N ASN A 150 51.98 33.98 -3.50
CA ASN A 150 52.39 32.57 -3.41
C ASN A 150 52.66 32.12 -1.96
N LEU A 151 53.28 32.97 -1.13
CA LEU A 151 53.47 32.70 0.30
C LEU A 151 52.13 32.51 1.03
N SER A 152 51.07 33.13 0.52
CA SER A 152 49.72 33.04 1.07
C SER A 152 48.89 31.89 0.50
N GLY A 153 49.34 31.29 -0.61
CA GLY A 153 48.57 30.28 -1.35
C GLY A 153 48.19 29.06 -0.51
N SER A 154 49.12 28.56 0.32
CA SER A 154 48.84 27.41 1.21
C SER A 154 47.86 27.76 2.32
N ALA A 155 47.95 28.95 2.92
CA ALA A 155 47.03 29.40 3.96
C ALA A 155 45.60 29.58 3.41
N ILE A 156 45.48 30.19 2.20
CA ILE A 156 44.21 30.35 1.50
C ILE A 156 43.59 28.98 1.16
N GLU A 157 44.38 28.04 0.66
CA GLU A 157 43.90 26.69 0.35
C GLU A 157 43.41 25.94 1.60
N LYS A 158 44.15 26.03 2.71
CA LYS A 158 43.75 25.44 4.00
C LYS A 158 42.44 26.05 4.52
N ALA A 159 42.33 27.38 4.53
CA ALA A 159 41.13 28.06 4.99
C ALA A 159 39.91 27.72 4.13
N LEU A 160 40.06 27.70 2.79
CA LEU A 160 39.01 27.25 1.86
C LEU A 160 38.56 25.82 2.13
N MET A 161 39.50 24.91 2.40
CA MET A 161 39.19 23.52 2.70
C MET A 161 38.43 23.37 4.02
N ILE A 162 38.80 24.13 5.06
CA ILE A 162 38.12 24.12 6.36
C ILE A 162 36.69 24.66 6.24
N ASP A 163 36.47 25.74 5.50
CA ASP A 163 35.11 26.28 5.31
C ASP A 163 34.21 25.30 4.56
N ARG A 164 34.71 24.67 3.49
CA ARG A 164 33.99 23.59 2.79
C ARG A 164 33.70 22.40 3.69
N LEU A 165 34.65 22.01 4.56
CA LEU A 165 34.45 20.91 5.49
C LEU A 165 33.37 21.26 6.53
N LYS A 166 33.35 22.49 7.05
CA LYS A 166 32.32 22.96 7.98
C LYS A 166 30.93 22.96 7.32
N GLU A 167 30.82 23.40 6.08
CA GLU A 167 29.55 23.36 5.32
C GLU A 167 29.09 21.93 5.09
N ALA A 168 30.00 21.05 4.64
CA ALA A 168 29.71 19.64 4.45
C ALA A 168 29.27 18.95 5.76
N ASN A 169 29.94 19.23 6.88
CA ASN A 169 29.60 18.66 8.17
C ASN A 169 28.23 19.13 8.65
N ARG A 170 27.92 20.43 8.53
CA ARG A 170 26.58 20.96 8.87
C ARG A 170 25.47 20.30 8.03
N ASN A 171 25.71 20.08 6.73
CA ASN A 171 24.78 19.38 5.87
C ASN A 171 24.61 17.91 6.28
N LEU A 172 25.71 17.24 6.65
CA LEU A 172 25.69 15.86 7.15
C LEU A 172 24.92 15.75 8.45
N ASP A 173 25.18 16.65 9.42
CA ASP A 173 24.49 16.70 10.71
C ASP A 173 22.98 16.87 10.50
N ARG A 174 22.56 17.74 9.57
CA ARG A 174 21.15 17.91 9.20
C ARG A 174 20.55 16.62 8.63
N LYS A 175 21.23 15.99 7.67
CA LYS A 175 20.77 14.73 7.06
C LYS A 175 20.71 13.57 8.06
N PHE A 176 21.63 13.53 9.02
CA PHE A 176 21.64 12.55 10.10
C PHE A 176 20.43 12.73 11.03
N GLN A 177 20.09 13.96 11.39
CA GLN A 177 18.88 14.26 12.18
C GLN A 177 17.59 13.88 11.44
N GLU A 178 17.49 14.19 10.14
CA GLU A 178 16.36 13.77 9.28
C GLU A 178 16.19 12.24 9.29
N LEU A 179 17.28 11.50 9.11
CA LEU A 179 17.26 10.03 9.09
C LEU A 179 16.87 9.40 10.44
N ASN A 180 17.44 9.88 11.55
CA ASN A 180 17.08 9.38 12.88
C ASN A 180 15.61 9.62 13.18
N THR A 181 15.10 10.78 12.77
CA THR A 181 13.69 11.13 12.94
C THR A 181 12.78 10.18 12.14
N LEU A 182 13.11 9.90 10.87
CA LEU A 182 12.37 8.92 10.08
C LEU A 182 12.44 7.52 10.70
N PHE A 183 13.59 7.14 11.25
CA PHE A 183 13.79 5.85 11.89
C PHE A 183 12.94 5.70 13.17
N ASP A 184 12.96 6.69 14.05
CA ASP A 184 12.19 6.69 15.29
C ASP A 184 10.68 6.65 15.00
N LEU A 185 10.21 7.48 14.06
CA LEU A 185 8.80 7.48 13.64
C LEU A 185 8.39 6.18 12.94
N SER A 186 9.28 5.60 12.13
CA SER A 186 9.04 4.28 11.53
C SER A 186 8.85 3.21 12.61
N LYS A 187 9.68 3.23 13.67
CA LYS A 187 9.55 2.29 14.77
C LYS A 187 8.23 2.50 15.54
N GLU A 188 7.85 3.75 15.81
CA GLU A 188 6.60 4.06 16.49
C GLU A 188 5.37 3.65 15.65
N PHE A 189 5.36 3.96 14.35
CA PHE A 189 4.24 3.61 13.48
C PHE A 189 4.07 2.09 13.33
N ASN A 190 5.16 1.34 13.21
CA ASN A 190 5.10 -0.12 13.00
C ASN A 190 4.58 -0.91 14.22
N VAL A 191 4.66 -0.36 15.43
CA VAL A 191 4.10 -1.01 16.63
C VAL A 191 2.59 -0.81 16.74
N VAL A 192 2.05 0.21 16.08
CA VAL A 192 0.66 0.62 16.21
C VAL A 192 -0.20 -0.07 15.15
N LEU A 193 -0.99 -1.06 15.57
CA LEU A 193 -1.95 -1.77 14.72
C LEU A 193 -3.33 -1.09 14.67
N ASP A 194 -3.34 0.25 14.72
CA ASP A 194 -4.55 1.08 14.78
C ASP A 194 -4.33 2.32 13.92
N ALA A 195 -5.07 2.39 12.81
CA ALA A 195 -4.94 3.45 11.82
C ALA A 195 -5.13 4.84 12.42
N ASP A 196 -6.09 5.02 13.33
CA ASP A 196 -6.37 6.32 13.96
C ASP A 196 -5.22 6.75 14.86
N LYS A 197 -4.60 5.82 15.57
CA LYS A 197 -3.40 6.10 16.36
C LYS A 197 -2.22 6.49 15.48
N VAL A 198 -2.01 5.81 14.34
CA VAL A 198 -0.94 6.17 13.38
C VAL A 198 -1.19 7.58 12.83
N ILE A 199 -2.42 7.92 12.44
CA ILE A 199 -2.79 9.25 11.94
C ILE A 199 -2.56 10.33 13.00
N ARG A 200 -2.89 10.04 14.27
CA ARG A 200 -2.60 10.96 15.39
C ARG A 200 -1.11 11.18 15.59
N LEU A 201 -0.29 10.13 15.56
CA LEU A 201 1.17 10.25 15.67
C LEU A 201 1.77 11.03 14.49
N LEU A 202 1.32 10.75 13.27
CA LEU A 202 1.70 11.53 12.08
C LEU A 202 1.33 13.00 12.26
N THR A 203 0.12 13.29 12.76
CA THR A 203 -0.32 14.65 13.05
C THR A 203 0.62 15.35 14.05
N PHE A 204 0.92 14.71 15.18
CA PHE A 204 1.84 15.28 16.17
C PHE A 204 3.25 15.49 15.62
N SER A 205 3.72 14.59 14.75
CA SER A 205 5.02 14.70 14.08
C SER A 205 5.05 15.91 13.15
N LEU A 206 4.01 16.10 12.33
CA LEU A 206 3.86 17.27 11.45
C LEU A 206 3.83 18.57 12.27
N LEU A 207 3.03 18.62 13.34
CA LEU A 207 2.93 19.80 14.22
C LEU A 207 4.27 20.11 14.91
N GLY A 208 4.95 19.11 15.46
CA GLY A 208 6.15 19.28 16.28
C GLY A 208 7.44 19.51 15.49
N GLN A 209 7.66 18.74 14.43
CA GLN A 209 8.94 18.76 13.69
C GLN A 209 8.94 19.77 12.55
N ILE A 210 7.85 19.84 11.78
CA ILE A 210 7.74 20.76 10.65
C ILE A 210 7.26 22.14 11.11
N GLY A 211 6.53 22.19 12.25
CA GLY A 211 6.00 23.43 12.78
C GLY A 211 4.92 24.01 11.88
N VAL A 212 3.96 23.19 11.48
CA VAL A 212 2.78 23.63 10.71
C VAL A 212 1.57 23.69 11.63
N ASN A 213 0.65 24.62 11.36
CA ASN A 213 -0.60 24.73 12.12
C ASN A 213 -1.84 24.47 11.26
N ARG A 214 -1.66 24.39 9.94
CA ARG A 214 -2.72 24.16 8.97
C ARG A 214 -2.39 22.89 8.19
N TYR A 215 -3.23 21.88 8.30
CA TYR A 215 -3.02 20.61 7.63
C TYR A 215 -4.34 19.88 7.37
N ALA A 216 -4.30 18.95 6.43
CA ALA A 216 -5.29 17.89 6.29
C ALA A 216 -4.61 16.59 5.86
N ILE A 217 -5.07 15.47 6.40
CA ILE A 217 -4.67 14.12 6.03
C ILE A 217 -5.89 13.45 5.42
N CYS A 218 -5.71 12.92 4.22
CA CYS A 218 -6.75 12.26 3.46
C CYS A 218 -6.34 10.82 3.16
N LEU A 219 -7.28 9.88 3.26
CA LEU A 219 -7.10 8.48 2.85
C LEU A 219 -8.01 8.16 1.67
N ASN A 220 -7.54 7.28 0.80
CA ASN A 220 -8.27 6.86 -0.39
C ASN A 220 -9.21 5.70 -0.05
N GLU A 221 -10.50 6.01 0.02
CA GLU A 221 -11.58 5.03 0.12
C GLU A 221 -12.19 4.86 -1.28
N HIS A 222 -11.97 3.70 -1.91
CA HIS A 222 -12.56 3.30 -3.20
C HIS A 222 -12.40 4.32 -4.36
N GLY A 223 -11.24 4.99 -4.45
CA GLY A 223 -10.96 5.97 -5.51
C GLY A 223 -11.37 7.40 -5.18
N SER A 224 -11.85 7.65 -3.95
CA SER A 224 -12.13 8.99 -3.42
C SER A 224 -11.29 9.24 -2.17
N LEU A 225 -10.58 10.37 -2.13
CA LEU A 225 -9.88 10.77 -0.91
C LEU A 225 -10.90 11.37 0.07
N LYS A 226 -10.89 10.85 1.29
CA LYS A 226 -11.69 11.33 2.41
C LYS A 226 -10.77 11.87 3.49
N ILE A 227 -11.15 13.00 4.08
CA ILE A 227 -10.39 13.64 5.15
C ILE A 227 -10.58 12.83 6.42
N VAL A 228 -9.47 12.37 7.00
CA VAL A 228 -9.45 11.60 8.27
C VAL A 228 -8.94 12.43 9.44
N ALA A 229 -8.14 13.46 9.18
CA ALA A 229 -7.71 14.44 10.17
C ALA A 229 -7.51 15.80 9.49
N SER A 230 -7.91 16.89 10.14
CA SER A 230 -7.81 18.22 9.55
C SER A 230 -7.78 19.32 10.60
N ARG A 231 -7.05 20.39 10.29
CA ARG A 231 -7.06 21.67 10.98
C ARG A 231 -7.12 22.80 9.94
N LEU A 232 -8.20 22.79 9.16
CA LEU A 232 -8.51 23.82 8.16
C LEU A 232 -9.68 24.68 8.65
N ASP A 233 -9.59 26.00 8.46
CA ASP A 233 -10.63 26.96 8.89
C ASP A 233 -11.93 26.87 8.06
N ALA A 234 -11.90 26.16 6.94
CA ALA A 234 -13.03 25.98 6.03
C ALA A 234 -13.17 24.50 5.62
N PRO A 235 -14.40 24.00 5.46
CA PRO A 235 -14.61 22.68 4.86
C PRO A 235 -14.04 22.67 3.44
N MET A 236 -13.34 21.60 3.10
CA MET A 236 -12.75 21.44 1.77
C MET A 236 -13.90 21.33 0.75
N GLY A 237 -14.06 22.36 -0.08
CA GLY A 237 -15.08 22.39 -1.12
C GLY A 237 -14.72 21.44 -2.26
N SER A 238 -15.68 20.61 -2.67
CA SER A 238 -15.66 19.67 -3.80
C SER A 238 -14.70 18.45 -3.71
N LEU A 239 -15.29 17.25 -3.74
CA LEU A 239 -14.59 15.95 -3.80
C LEU A 239 -13.75 15.76 -5.08
N ASP A 240 -13.91 16.60 -6.11
CA ASP A 240 -13.25 16.43 -7.41
C ASP A 240 -11.79 16.91 -7.43
N VAL A 241 -11.42 17.90 -6.62
CA VAL A 241 -10.02 18.35 -6.48
C VAL A 241 -9.16 17.27 -5.82
N LEU A 242 -9.73 16.60 -4.84
CA LEU A 242 -9.12 15.48 -4.14
C LEU A 242 -8.85 14.27 -5.08
N ARG A 243 -9.71 14.02 -6.08
CA ARG A 243 -9.48 12.96 -7.07
C ARG A 243 -8.24 13.19 -7.92
N GLN A 244 -7.93 14.44 -8.25
CA GLN A 244 -6.75 14.73 -9.08
C GLN A 244 -5.46 14.43 -8.33
N ILE A 245 -5.41 14.64 -7.02
CA ILE A 245 -4.24 14.36 -6.18
C ILE A 245 -3.84 12.88 -6.22
N CYS A 246 -4.77 11.96 -6.49
CA CYS A 246 -4.47 10.53 -6.68
C CYS A 246 -3.51 10.25 -7.86
N PHE A 247 -3.28 11.21 -8.75
CA PHE A 247 -2.33 11.07 -9.87
C PHE A 247 -0.95 11.67 -9.59
N LEU A 248 -0.75 12.29 -8.42
CA LEU A 248 0.51 12.91 -8.05
C LEU A 248 1.54 11.82 -7.66
N LYS A 249 2.79 11.98 -8.11
CA LYS A 249 3.87 11.01 -7.87
C LYS A 249 4.89 11.42 -6.80
N THR A 250 5.01 12.71 -6.53
CA THR A 250 6.01 13.27 -5.63
C THR A 250 5.39 14.41 -4.83
N ALA A 251 6.00 14.76 -3.70
CA ALA A 251 5.61 15.97 -2.99
C ALA A 251 5.90 17.21 -3.85
N GLU A 252 4.94 18.12 -3.94
CA GLU A 252 5.04 19.32 -4.77
C GLU A 252 4.49 20.55 -4.05
N LEU A 253 5.07 21.70 -4.37
CA LEU A 253 4.51 23.00 -4.00
C LEU A 253 3.24 23.26 -4.81
N THR A 254 2.26 23.90 -4.17
CA THR A 254 1.00 24.31 -4.82
C THR A 254 1.26 25.26 -5.99
N GLU A 255 2.32 26.08 -5.92
CA GLU A 255 2.73 26.94 -7.03
C GLU A 255 3.25 26.16 -8.24
N ASP A 256 3.93 25.03 -8.03
CA ASP A 256 4.42 24.19 -9.10
C ASP A 256 3.29 23.36 -9.72
N LEU A 257 2.36 22.88 -8.90
CA LEU A 257 1.12 22.25 -9.38
C LEU A 257 0.30 23.20 -10.28
N ALA A 258 0.26 24.50 -9.95
CA ALA A 258 -0.45 25.49 -10.76
C ALA A 258 0.10 25.64 -12.19
N LYS A 259 1.37 25.30 -12.43
CA LYS A 259 2.00 25.32 -13.75
C LYS A 259 1.58 24.12 -14.61
N GLN A 260 1.08 23.06 -13.99
CA GLN A 260 0.68 21.83 -14.67
C GLN A 260 -0.79 21.91 -15.10
N LYS A 261 -1.07 21.77 -16.41
CA LYS A 261 -2.43 21.87 -16.98
C LYS A 261 -3.45 20.96 -16.26
N LYS A 262 -3.03 19.76 -15.85
CA LYS A 262 -3.88 18.77 -15.16
C LYS A 262 -4.31 19.22 -13.76
N PHE A 263 -3.48 19.98 -13.05
CA PHE A 263 -3.67 20.31 -11.63
C PHE A 263 -4.04 21.79 -11.39
N ARG A 264 -4.21 22.59 -12.45
CA ARG A 264 -4.42 24.04 -12.33
C ARG A 264 -5.62 24.41 -11.44
N GLN A 265 -6.76 23.75 -11.65
CA GLN A 265 -7.96 23.95 -10.83
C GLN A 265 -7.73 23.50 -9.38
N THR A 266 -7.11 22.33 -9.19
CA THR A 266 -6.71 21.82 -7.87
C THR A 266 -5.83 22.82 -7.12
N ALA A 267 -4.83 23.39 -7.77
CA ALA A 267 -3.94 24.37 -7.16
C ALA A 267 -4.65 25.67 -6.76
N GLU A 268 -5.63 26.14 -7.54
CA GLU A 268 -6.44 27.31 -7.20
C GLU A 268 -7.29 27.09 -5.94
N GLU A 269 -7.87 25.90 -5.77
CA GLU A 269 -8.63 25.55 -4.57
C GLU A 269 -7.72 25.39 -3.35
N LEU A 270 -6.58 24.72 -3.50
CA LEU A 270 -5.57 24.60 -2.45
C LEU A 270 -5.07 25.96 -1.96
N ARG A 271 -4.89 26.93 -2.87
CA ARG A 271 -4.54 28.33 -2.51
C ARG A 271 -5.63 29.02 -1.68
N LYS A 272 -6.91 28.83 -2.02
CA LYS A 272 -8.02 29.39 -1.22
C LYS A 272 -8.00 28.84 0.22
N LEU A 273 -7.57 27.59 0.37
CA LEU A 273 -7.41 26.92 1.67
C LEU A 273 -6.07 27.24 2.36
N ARG A 274 -5.20 28.05 1.74
CA ARG A 274 -3.85 28.38 2.22
C ARG A 274 -2.97 27.14 2.43
N ILE A 275 -3.09 26.18 1.52
CA ILE A 275 -2.19 25.03 1.42
C ILE A 275 -1.00 25.42 0.54
N GLU A 276 0.20 25.17 1.04
CA GLU A 276 1.46 25.40 0.31
C GLU A 276 1.99 24.12 -0.33
N VAL A 277 1.80 22.96 0.31
CA VAL A 277 2.40 21.69 -0.11
C VAL A 277 1.37 20.57 -0.16
N VAL A 278 1.48 19.75 -1.20
CA VAL A 278 0.74 18.50 -1.35
C VAL A 278 1.72 17.35 -1.36
N ILE A 279 1.51 16.37 -0.48
CA ILE A 279 2.36 15.19 -0.35
C ILE A 279 1.50 13.95 -0.62
N PRO A 280 1.70 13.24 -1.74
CA PRO A 280 1.00 11.98 -1.96
C PRO A 280 1.57 10.91 -1.04
N MET A 281 0.69 10.11 -0.45
CA MET A 281 1.03 8.91 0.32
C MET A 281 0.86 7.69 -0.58
N GLN A 282 1.94 6.98 -0.83
CA GLN A 282 1.98 5.93 -1.84
C GLN A 282 2.43 4.57 -1.31
N ILE A 283 1.81 3.52 -1.83
CA ILE A 283 2.22 2.13 -1.67
C ILE A 283 2.29 1.53 -3.07
N GLN A 284 3.45 0.98 -3.45
CA GLN A 284 3.68 0.39 -4.79
C GLN A 284 3.25 1.32 -5.95
N ASN A 285 3.62 2.60 -5.89
CA ASN A 285 3.24 3.66 -6.85
C ASN A 285 1.74 3.96 -6.96
N GLN A 286 0.90 3.42 -6.08
CA GLN A 286 -0.51 3.79 -5.97
C GLN A 286 -0.71 4.79 -4.84
N VAL A 287 -1.39 5.91 -5.12
CA VAL A 287 -1.74 6.89 -4.09
C VAL A 287 -2.88 6.34 -3.22
N LYS A 288 -2.54 6.03 -1.97
CA LYS A 288 -3.47 5.53 -0.94
C LYS A 288 -3.94 6.65 0.00
N GLY A 289 -3.33 7.83 -0.10
CA GLY A 289 -3.77 9.03 0.61
C GLY A 289 -2.98 10.26 0.23
N ALA A 290 -3.22 11.37 0.90
CA ALA A 290 -2.43 12.59 0.74
C ALA A 290 -2.36 13.40 2.04
N ILE A 291 -1.27 14.13 2.21
CA ILE A 291 -1.10 15.12 3.27
C ILE A 291 -1.05 16.50 2.60
N LEU A 292 -1.86 17.42 3.10
CA LEU A 292 -1.92 18.81 2.68
C LEU A 292 -1.38 19.67 3.81
N LEU A 293 -0.37 20.50 3.54
CA LEU A 293 0.27 21.34 4.55
C LEU A 293 0.21 22.81 4.13
N GLY A 294 -0.13 23.68 5.09
CA GLY A 294 -0.04 25.12 4.93
C GLY A 294 1.33 25.68 5.30
N GLU A 295 1.35 26.99 5.55
CA GLU A 295 2.56 27.76 5.88
C GLU A 295 3.25 27.27 7.17
N ARG A 296 4.57 27.43 7.22
CA ARG A 296 5.40 27.14 8.41
C ARG A 296 5.25 28.23 9.46
N LEU A 297 5.13 27.84 10.74
CA LEU A 297 5.03 28.75 11.88
C LEU A 297 6.23 29.69 12.04
N ARG A 298 7.43 29.23 11.67
CA ARG A 298 8.67 30.02 11.76
C ARG A 298 8.93 30.91 10.53
N GLY A 299 8.02 30.91 9.56
CA GLY A 299 8.21 31.54 8.26
C GLY A 299 9.21 30.79 7.36
N GLY A 300 9.25 31.17 6.08
CA GLY A 300 10.12 30.58 5.06
C GLY A 300 9.46 29.46 4.24
N SER A 301 9.90 29.32 2.99
CA SER A 301 9.37 28.34 2.04
C SER A 301 9.93 26.94 2.26
N TYR A 302 9.18 25.92 1.85
CA TYR A 302 9.66 24.53 1.81
C TYR A 302 10.73 24.38 0.73
N ASN A 303 11.88 23.80 1.10
CA ASN A 303 12.94 23.46 0.15
C ASN A 303 12.82 21.99 -0.32
N ALA A 304 13.62 21.60 -1.31
CA ALA A 304 13.59 20.24 -1.86
C ALA A 304 13.87 19.14 -0.81
N GLY A 305 14.75 19.40 0.16
CA GLY A 305 15.04 18.45 1.24
C GLY A 305 13.86 18.29 2.21
N ASP A 306 13.12 19.37 2.47
CA ASP A 306 11.88 19.31 3.26
C ASP A 306 10.83 18.43 2.58
N LEU A 307 10.64 18.61 1.27
CA LEU A 307 9.69 17.82 0.48
C LEU A 307 10.08 16.33 0.44
N GLU A 308 11.38 16.02 0.31
CA GLU A 308 11.90 14.66 0.33
C GLU A 308 11.68 13.97 1.70
N PHE A 309 11.95 14.69 2.80
CA PHE A 309 11.70 14.20 4.15
C PHE A 309 10.21 13.95 4.40
N LEU A 310 9.37 14.94 4.09
CA LEU A 310 7.91 14.86 4.24
C LEU A 310 7.30 13.72 3.41
N TYR A 311 7.76 13.56 2.17
CA TYR A 311 7.33 12.46 1.31
C TYR A 311 7.71 11.09 1.90
N SER A 312 8.93 10.97 2.44
CA SER A 312 9.38 9.74 3.10
C SER A 312 8.53 9.44 4.34
N LEU A 313 8.27 10.45 5.18
CA LEU A 313 7.43 10.33 6.36
C LEU A 313 5.99 9.92 6.02
N ALA A 314 5.42 10.54 4.99
CA ALA A 314 4.07 10.26 4.52
C ALA A 314 3.93 8.81 4.02
N ASN A 315 4.94 8.32 3.29
CA ASN A 315 4.99 6.93 2.82
C ASN A 315 5.17 5.92 3.96
N LEU A 316 5.94 6.22 4.99
CA LEU A 316 6.03 5.38 6.18
C LEU A 316 4.68 5.30 6.91
N ALA A 317 4.02 6.44 7.11
CA ALA A 317 2.74 6.47 7.82
C ALA A 317 1.65 5.69 7.08
N ILE A 318 1.53 5.83 5.75
CA ILE A 318 0.50 5.14 4.99
C ILE A 318 0.70 3.62 4.94
N ILE A 319 1.95 3.15 4.93
CA ILE A 319 2.25 1.72 5.04
C ILE A 319 1.71 1.18 6.37
N SER A 320 1.97 1.88 7.48
CA SER A 320 1.48 1.46 8.80
C SER A 320 -0.05 1.56 8.93
N VAL A 321 -0.67 2.59 8.35
CA VAL A 321 -2.14 2.69 8.26
C VAL A 321 -2.74 1.52 7.48
N GLU A 322 -2.16 1.17 6.33
CA GLU A 322 -2.64 0.07 5.49
C GLU A 322 -2.43 -1.28 6.18
N ASN A 323 -1.30 -1.47 6.88
CA ASN A 323 -1.05 -2.68 7.67
C ASN A 323 -2.07 -2.82 8.80
N ALA A 324 -2.40 -1.74 9.51
CA ALA A 324 -3.43 -1.76 10.54
C ALA A 324 -4.82 -2.11 9.97
N ARG A 325 -5.17 -1.57 8.80
CA ARG A 325 -6.41 -1.91 8.09
C ARG A 325 -6.48 -3.39 7.73
N LEU A 326 -5.45 -3.91 7.06
CA LEU A 326 -5.36 -5.31 6.65
C LEU A 326 -5.39 -6.27 7.85
N PHE A 327 -4.74 -5.89 8.96
CA PHE A 327 -4.76 -6.67 10.19
C PHE A 327 -6.19 -6.77 10.75
N HIS A 328 -6.93 -5.67 10.79
CA HIS A 328 -8.31 -5.67 11.26
C HIS A 328 -9.23 -6.51 10.36
N GLU A 329 -9.12 -6.38 9.05
CA GLU A 329 -9.86 -7.20 8.08
C GLU A 329 -9.56 -8.69 8.24
N THR A 330 -8.30 -9.04 8.51
CA THR A 330 -7.91 -10.44 8.77
C THR A 330 -8.53 -10.97 10.05
N LEU A 331 -8.53 -10.17 11.13
CA LEU A 331 -9.17 -10.55 12.40
C LEU A 331 -10.69 -10.73 12.26
N GLU A 332 -11.36 -9.80 11.56
CA GLU A 332 -12.81 -9.92 11.31
C GLU A 332 -13.13 -11.16 10.48
N LYS A 333 -12.33 -11.43 9.44
CA LYS A 333 -12.47 -12.63 8.62
C LYS A 333 -12.28 -13.90 9.45
N GLN A 334 -11.25 -13.96 10.28
CA GLN A 334 -10.99 -15.11 11.15
C GLN A 334 -12.14 -15.31 12.15
N ARG A 335 -12.66 -14.24 12.75
CA ARG A 335 -13.82 -14.32 13.65
C ARG A 335 -15.05 -14.88 12.94
N MET A 336 -15.32 -14.45 11.71
CA MET A 336 -16.42 -14.98 10.90
C MET A 336 -16.20 -16.47 10.54
N GLU A 337 -14.97 -16.88 10.24
CA GLU A 337 -14.63 -18.28 9.98
C GLU A 337 -14.85 -19.15 11.24
N ASP A 338 -14.47 -18.67 12.43
CA ASP A 338 -14.69 -19.36 13.70
C ASP A 338 -16.19 -19.49 14.02
N GLU A 339 -16.98 -18.43 13.80
CA GLU A 339 -18.44 -18.46 13.97
C GLU A 339 -19.11 -19.47 13.01
N LEU A 340 -18.65 -19.55 11.75
CA LEU A 340 -19.14 -20.53 10.78
C LEU A 340 -18.71 -21.96 11.12
N ALA A 341 -17.52 -22.16 11.69
CA ALA A 341 -17.07 -23.46 12.15
C ALA A 341 -17.95 -24.02 13.28
N ILE A 342 -18.36 -23.17 14.23
CA ILE A 342 -19.32 -23.54 15.29
C ILE A 342 -20.67 -23.91 14.69
N ALA A 343 -21.19 -23.11 13.74
CA ALA A 343 -22.44 -23.41 13.06
C ALA A 343 -22.40 -24.76 12.33
N ARG A 344 -21.26 -25.09 11.69
CA ARG A 344 -21.02 -26.39 11.06
C ARG A 344 -21.07 -27.52 12.06
N GLU A 345 -20.40 -27.38 13.20
CA GLU A 345 -20.38 -28.41 14.26
C GLU A 345 -21.80 -28.71 14.77
N ILE A 346 -22.58 -27.66 15.01
CA ILE A 346 -23.99 -27.78 15.42
C ILE A 346 -24.77 -28.53 14.34
N GLN A 347 -24.67 -28.11 13.06
CA GLN A 347 -25.37 -28.74 11.95
C GLN A 347 -25.02 -30.23 11.80
N GLN A 348 -23.73 -30.57 11.86
CA GLN A 348 -23.28 -31.97 11.79
C GLN A 348 -23.81 -32.78 12.98
N GLY A 349 -23.99 -32.15 14.15
CA GLY A 349 -24.64 -32.75 15.31
C GLY A 349 -26.14 -33.03 15.12
N LEU A 350 -26.82 -32.37 14.17
CA LEU A 350 -28.23 -32.62 13.85
C LEU A 350 -28.42 -33.81 12.90
N LEU A 351 -27.40 -34.16 12.11
CA LEU A 351 -27.40 -35.33 11.24
C LEU A 351 -27.19 -36.62 12.04
N PRO A 352 -27.73 -37.77 11.60
CA PRO A 352 -27.56 -39.03 12.32
C PRO A 352 -26.09 -39.47 12.31
N ARG A 353 -25.49 -39.59 13.50
CA ARG A 353 -24.11 -40.10 13.68
C ARG A 353 -23.97 -41.57 13.27
N THR A 354 -25.01 -42.36 13.51
CA THR A 354 -25.10 -43.78 13.16
C THR A 354 -26.50 -44.07 12.65
N LEU A 355 -26.58 -44.80 11.54
CA LEU A 355 -27.87 -45.27 11.03
C LEU A 355 -28.34 -46.49 11.85
N PRO A 356 -29.66 -46.66 12.07
CA PRO A 356 -30.20 -47.80 12.80
C PRO A 356 -29.98 -49.11 12.04
N GLN A 357 -29.78 -50.22 12.75
CA GLN A 357 -29.78 -51.53 12.10
C GLN A 357 -31.22 -51.98 11.88
N ILE A 358 -31.59 -52.25 10.63
CA ILE A 358 -32.94 -52.64 10.24
C ILE A 358 -32.90 -54.09 9.75
N HIS A 359 -33.68 -54.98 10.38
CA HIS A 359 -33.69 -56.39 9.99
C HIS A 359 -34.16 -56.55 8.54
N ARG A 360 -33.37 -57.28 7.72
CA ARG A 360 -33.60 -57.53 6.27
C ARG A 360 -33.47 -56.31 5.37
N PHE A 361 -32.88 -55.22 5.87
CA PHE A 361 -32.57 -54.06 5.04
C PHE A 361 -31.12 -53.62 5.25
N ASP A 362 -30.45 -53.28 4.16
CA ASP A 362 -29.12 -52.67 4.16
C ASP A 362 -29.26 -51.18 3.84
N ILE A 363 -28.69 -50.33 4.68
CA ILE A 363 -28.83 -48.88 4.58
C ILE A 363 -27.48 -48.18 4.65
N ALA A 364 -27.32 -47.14 3.85
CA ALA A 364 -26.14 -46.28 3.87
C ALA A 364 -26.53 -44.84 3.55
N ALA A 365 -25.79 -43.89 4.09
CA ALA A 365 -25.99 -42.47 3.81
C ALA A 365 -24.64 -41.74 3.71
N SER A 366 -24.62 -40.63 2.99
CA SER A 366 -23.49 -39.72 2.94
C SER A 366 -23.98 -38.30 2.68
N ASN A 367 -23.34 -37.33 3.33
CA ASN A 367 -23.51 -35.90 3.09
C ASN A 367 -22.11 -35.29 2.95
N ILE A 368 -21.85 -34.64 1.82
CA ILE A 368 -20.61 -33.92 1.52
C ILE A 368 -20.99 -32.45 1.30
N PRO A 369 -20.77 -31.57 2.28
CA PRO A 369 -21.14 -30.16 2.15
C PRO A 369 -20.17 -29.42 1.21
N SER A 370 -20.73 -28.56 0.36
CA SER A 370 -20.01 -27.70 -0.60
C SER A 370 -19.35 -26.49 0.06
N LYS A 371 -19.89 -26.05 1.21
CA LYS A 371 -19.41 -24.92 2.01
C LYS A 371 -19.19 -25.32 3.47
N GLN A 372 -18.79 -24.36 4.30
CA GLN A 372 -18.65 -24.59 5.74
C GLN A 372 -19.98 -25.02 6.38
N VAL A 373 -21.12 -24.50 5.92
CA VAL A 373 -22.45 -24.82 6.43
C VAL A 373 -23.39 -25.11 5.26
N GLY A 374 -24.02 -26.28 5.28
CA GLY A 374 -24.85 -26.81 4.20
C GLY A 374 -26.34 -26.50 4.32
N GLY A 375 -27.09 -26.74 3.25
CA GLY A 375 -28.57 -26.70 3.21
C GLY A 375 -29.20 -28.10 3.36
N ASP A 376 -28.45 -29.14 2.99
CA ASP A 376 -28.96 -30.51 2.96
C ASP A 376 -29.23 -31.11 4.34
N TYR A 377 -30.27 -31.96 4.37
CA TYR A 377 -30.68 -32.76 5.51
C TYR A 377 -30.93 -34.19 5.07
N TYR A 378 -30.50 -35.15 5.89
CA TYR A 378 -31.00 -36.52 5.83
C TYR A 378 -31.13 -37.08 7.24
N ASP A 379 -32.05 -38.04 7.41
CA ASP A 379 -32.23 -38.74 8.67
C ASP A 379 -32.85 -40.12 8.48
N VAL A 380 -32.63 -40.99 9.46
CA VAL A 380 -33.33 -42.28 9.57
C VAL A 380 -33.81 -42.43 11.01
N VAL A 381 -35.11 -42.22 11.22
CA VAL A 381 -35.73 -42.14 12.54
C VAL A 381 -36.47 -43.44 12.84
N THR A 382 -36.15 -44.07 13.97
CA THR A 382 -36.89 -45.23 14.48
C THR A 382 -38.17 -44.76 15.20
N ILE A 383 -39.34 -45.11 14.68
CA ILE A 383 -40.63 -44.79 15.30
C ILE A 383 -41.06 -45.92 16.25
N SER A 384 -40.90 -47.16 15.79
CA SER A 384 -41.14 -48.38 16.58
C SER A 384 -40.22 -49.50 16.08
N PRO A 385 -40.17 -50.67 16.73
CA PRO A 385 -39.37 -51.80 16.24
C PRO A 385 -39.67 -52.22 14.79
N ASN A 386 -40.89 -51.95 14.30
CA ASN A 386 -41.37 -52.34 12.98
C ASN A 386 -41.61 -51.14 12.03
N GLU A 387 -41.30 -49.92 12.45
CA GLU A 387 -41.54 -48.70 11.65
C GLU A 387 -40.35 -47.73 11.70
N TYR A 388 -39.83 -47.39 10.51
CA TYR A 388 -38.67 -46.52 10.32
C TYR A 388 -38.98 -45.44 9.30
N VAL A 389 -38.63 -44.20 9.61
CA VAL A 389 -38.82 -43.06 8.73
C VAL A 389 -37.49 -42.67 8.09
N PHE A 390 -37.50 -42.51 6.77
CA PHE A 390 -36.35 -42.06 5.96
C PHE A 390 -36.64 -40.67 5.45
N VAL A 391 -35.66 -39.77 5.55
CA VAL A 391 -35.82 -38.36 5.19
C VAL A 391 -34.62 -37.89 4.40
N ILE A 392 -34.89 -37.08 3.37
CA ILE A 392 -33.92 -36.25 2.68
C ILE A 392 -34.57 -34.91 2.33
N GLY A 393 -33.80 -33.83 2.36
CA GLY A 393 -34.27 -32.55 1.88
C GLY A 393 -33.14 -31.57 1.67
N ASP A 394 -33.41 -30.56 0.86
CA ASP A 394 -32.49 -29.46 0.56
C ASP A 394 -33.19 -28.11 0.76
N VAL A 395 -32.50 -27.20 1.41
CA VAL A 395 -32.98 -25.85 1.74
C VAL A 395 -32.46 -24.85 0.73
N SER A 396 -33.34 -24.01 0.19
CA SER A 396 -32.95 -23.02 -0.82
C SER A 396 -31.94 -21.98 -0.31
N GLY A 397 -30.80 -21.92 -1.01
CA GLY A 397 -29.65 -21.10 -0.67
C GLY A 397 -28.66 -21.83 0.24
N LYS A 398 -27.62 -21.14 0.73
CA LYS A 398 -26.51 -21.78 1.48
C LYS A 398 -26.10 -20.95 2.68
N GLY A 399 -25.29 -21.55 3.56
CA GLY A 399 -24.76 -20.88 4.74
C GLY A 399 -25.71 -20.89 5.93
N THR A 400 -25.52 -19.97 6.87
CA THR A 400 -26.19 -19.98 8.19
C THR A 400 -27.71 -19.95 8.11
N GLY A 401 -28.29 -19.17 7.19
CA GLY A 401 -29.74 -19.12 7.00
C GLY A 401 -30.36 -20.44 6.56
N ALA A 402 -29.67 -21.20 5.71
CA ALA A 402 -30.14 -22.52 5.25
C ALA A 402 -30.06 -23.54 6.39
N ALA A 403 -28.96 -23.56 7.15
CA ALA A 403 -28.82 -24.48 8.28
C ALA A 403 -29.81 -24.22 9.44
N LEU A 404 -30.15 -22.97 9.73
CA LEU A 404 -31.17 -22.65 10.74
C LEU A 404 -32.55 -23.18 10.32
N LEU A 405 -32.88 -23.04 9.04
CA LEU A 405 -34.13 -23.53 8.50
C LEU A 405 -34.17 -25.07 8.46
N MET A 406 -33.05 -25.70 8.11
CA MET A 406 -32.87 -27.14 8.19
C MET A 406 -33.10 -27.66 9.63
N ALA A 407 -32.49 -27.01 10.63
CA ALA A 407 -32.66 -27.37 12.03
C ALA A 407 -34.12 -27.29 12.49
N ASN A 408 -34.88 -26.31 11.96
CA ASN A 408 -36.31 -26.17 12.24
C ASN A 408 -37.13 -27.33 11.66
N VAL A 409 -36.85 -27.73 10.41
CA VAL A 409 -37.51 -28.89 9.79
C VAL A 409 -37.15 -30.18 10.55
N GLN A 410 -35.89 -30.37 10.89
CA GLN A 410 -35.43 -31.53 11.65
C GLN A 410 -36.11 -31.62 13.02
N ALA A 411 -36.22 -30.50 13.75
CA ALA A 411 -36.94 -30.44 15.02
C ALA A 411 -38.44 -30.77 14.84
N SER A 412 -39.07 -30.22 13.80
CA SER A 412 -40.49 -30.44 13.49
C SER A 412 -40.78 -31.88 13.12
N LEU A 413 -39.93 -32.48 12.28
CA LEU A 413 -39.98 -33.90 11.93
C LEU A 413 -39.90 -34.75 13.20
N ARG A 414 -38.88 -34.53 14.04
CA ARG A 414 -38.68 -35.32 15.27
C ARG A 414 -39.81 -35.16 16.28
N ALA A 415 -40.52 -34.03 16.25
CA ALA A 415 -41.71 -33.81 17.07
C ALA A 415 -42.96 -34.52 16.51
N PHE A 416 -43.20 -34.46 15.19
CA PHE A 416 -44.43 -34.96 14.59
C PHE A 416 -44.39 -36.44 14.20
N ALA A 417 -43.23 -36.98 13.81
CA ALA A 417 -43.12 -38.36 13.34
C ALA A 417 -43.59 -39.41 14.39
N PRO A 418 -43.32 -39.25 15.71
CA PRO A 418 -43.80 -40.19 16.72
C PRO A 418 -45.29 -40.07 17.07
N MET A 419 -46.01 -39.06 16.56
CA MET A 419 -47.40 -38.77 16.98
C MET A 419 -48.46 -39.66 16.32
N GLY A 420 -48.06 -40.60 15.45
CA GLY A 420 -48.99 -41.49 14.74
C GLY A 420 -49.86 -40.78 13.69
N LEU A 421 -49.45 -39.61 13.22
CA LEU A 421 -50.09 -38.89 12.11
C LEU A 421 -49.80 -39.57 10.78
N SER A 422 -50.67 -39.36 9.79
CA SER A 422 -50.34 -39.74 8.40
C SER A 422 -49.21 -38.87 7.85
N LEU A 423 -48.47 -39.36 6.86
CA LEU A 423 -47.38 -38.58 6.25
C LEU A 423 -47.92 -37.30 5.61
N SER A 424 -49.12 -37.34 5.03
CA SER A 424 -49.84 -36.19 4.48
C SER A 424 -50.08 -35.10 5.54
N GLU A 425 -50.62 -35.48 6.69
CA GLU A 425 -50.95 -34.53 7.76
C GLU A 425 -49.68 -33.96 8.39
N ALA A 426 -48.70 -34.81 8.68
CA ALA A 426 -47.43 -34.37 9.22
C ALA A 426 -46.68 -33.44 8.25
N THR A 427 -46.66 -33.73 6.95
CA THR A 427 -46.06 -32.84 5.93
C THR A 427 -46.75 -31.48 5.92
N SER A 428 -48.08 -31.47 5.99
CA SER A 428 -48.88 -30.23 6.03
C SER A 428 -48.54 -29.37 7.26
N ARG A 429 -48.34 -30.00 8.41
CA ARG A 429 -47.94 -29.30 9.65
C ARG A 429 -46.51 -28.76 9.57
N ILE A 430 -45.58 -29.57 9.05
CA ILE A 430 -44.18 -29.13 8.82
C ILE A 430 -44.19 -27.93 7.87
N ASN A 431 -44.88 -28.00 6.72
CA ASN A 431 -44.99 -26.90 5.77
C ASN A 431 -45.50 -25.60 6.42
N ASN A 432 -46.60 -25.68 7.17
CA ASN A 432 -47.21 -24.50 7.78
C ASN A 432 -46.30 -23.86 8.84
N LEU A 433 -45.57 -24.69 9.60
CA LEU A 433 -44.59 -24.23 10.57
C LEU A 433 -43.35 -23.64 9.91
N THR A 434 -42.88 -24.23 8.81
CA THR A 434 -41.82 -23.67 7.96
C THR A 434 -42.25 -22.29 7.46
N CYS A 435 -43.44 -22.16 6.85
CA CYS A 435 -43.98 -20.90 6.35
C CYS A 435 -44.12 -19.82 7.43
N ALA A 436 -44.46 -20.20 8.66
CA ALA A 436 -44.57 -19.27 9.78
C ALA A 436 -43.21 -18.72 10.24
N ASN A 437 -42.13 -19.48 10.00
CA ASN A 437 -40.78 -19.16 10.45
C ASN A 437 -39.86 -18.63 9.32
N THR A 438 -40.32 -18.62 8.07
CA THR A 438 -39.53 -18.16 6.91
C THR A 438 -40.08 -16.87 6.31
N GLY A 439 -39.17 -16.01 5.84
CA GLY A 439 -39.52 -14.85 5.00
C GLY A 439 -39.76 -15.24 3.54
N GLN A 440 -40.23 -14.30 2.73
CA GLN A 440 -40.44 -14.51 1.29
C GLN A 440 -39.15 -14.98 0.60
N GLY A 441 -39.25 -16.05 -0.22
CA GLY A 441 -38.15 -16.55 -1.05
C GLY A 441 -37.28 -17.66 -0.44
N LYS A 442 -37.61 -18.17 0.76
CA LYS A 442 -36.99 -19.38 1.34
C LYS A 442 -37.94 -20.57 1.29
N PHE A 443 -37.45 -21.68 0.77
CA PHE A 443 -38.22 -22.91 0.60
C PHE A 443 -37.32 -24.13 0.76
N ILE A 444 -37.93 -25.30 0.87
CA ILE A 444 -37.23 -26.56 1.12
C ILE A 444 -37.82 -27.62 0.22
N THR A 445 -36.98 -28.27 -0.57
CA THR A 445 -37.34 -29.50 -1.26
C THR A 445 -37.25 -30.64 -0.25
N PHE A 446 -38.28 -31.47 -0.14
CA PHE A 446 -38.33 -32.44 0.95
C PHE A 446 -38.97 -33.76 0.52
N PHE A 447 -38.28 -34.87 0.76
CA PHE A 447 -38.81 -36.21 0.58
C PHE A 447 -38.69 -36.99 1.87
N TRP A 448 -39.75 -37.70 2.22
CA TRP A 448 -39.70 -38.61 3.34
C TRP A 448 -40.69 -39.75 3.19
N GLY A 449 -40.39 -40.87 3.84
CA GLY A 449 -41.26 -42.03 3.84
C GLY A 449 -41.12 -42.91 5.07
N SER A 450 -42.16 -43.68 5.35
CA SER A 450 -42.24 -44.65 6.44
C SER A 450 -42.20 -46.07 5.88
N LEU A 451 -41.22 -46.86 6.33
CA LEU A 451 -41.08 -48.28 6.08
C LEU A 451 -41.72 -49.08 7.21
N ASN A 452 -42.74 -49.87 6.88
CA ASN A 452 -43.28 -50.88 7.77
C ASN A 452 -42.63 -52.24 7.48
N LEU A 453 -41.96 -52.84 8.47
CA LEU A 453 -41.21 -54.09 8.29
C LEU A 453 -42.10 -55.33 8.13
N GLU A 454 -43.31 -55.32 8.70
CA GLU A 454 -44.23 -56.46 8.63
C GLU A 454 -44.83 -56.60 7.23
N THR A 455 -45.28 -55.48 6.66
CA THR A 455 -45.91 -55.43 5.33
C THR A 455 -44.90 -55.19 4.21
N ARG A 456 -43.67 -54.78 4.54
CA ARG A 456 -42.65 -54.27 3.59
C ARG A 456 -43.16 -53.09 2.75
N SER A 457 -44.19 -52.39 3.24
CA SER A 457 -44.74 -51.21 2.58
C SER A 457 -43.91 -49.99 2.93
N PHE A 458 -43.44 -49.29 1.90
CA PHE A 458 -42.83 -47.98 2.00
C PHE A 458 -43.85 -46.93 1.53
N ARG A 459 -44.42 -46.18 2.47
CA ARG A 459 -45.30 -45.03 2.19
C ARG A 459 -44.46 -43.78 2.15
N TYR A 460 -44.75 -42.84 1.27
CA TYR A 460 -43.92 -41.64 1.12
C TYR A 460 -44.71 -40.41 0.67
N VAL A 461 -44.09 -39.24 0.86
CA VAL A 461 -44.52 -37.96 0.31
C VAL A 461 -43.31 -37.26 -0.29
N ASN A 462 -43.41 -36.87 -1.56
CA ASN A 462 -42.44 -36.00 -2.21
C ASN A 462 -42.97 -34.55 -2.25
N ALA A 463 -42.44 -33.68 -1.40
CA ALA A 463 -42.72 -32.24 -1.38
C ALA A 463 -41.70 -31.48 -2.25
N GLY A 464 -41.72 -31.75 -3.55
CA GLY A 464 -40.91 -31.05 -4.56
C GLY A 464 -39.41 -31.34 -4.54
N HIS A 465 -38.98 -32.46 -3.98
CA HIS A 465 -37.61 -32.96 -4.02
C HIS A 465 -37.34 -33.79 -5.27
N ASN A 466 -36.06 -33.94 -5.63
CA ASN A 466 -35.64 -34.86 -6.68
C ASN A 466 -36.23 -36.26 -6.40
N PRO A 467 -37.06 -36.81 -7.30
CA PRO A 467 -37.74 -38.07 -7.07
C PRO A 467 -36.75 -39.21 -6.85
N PRO A 468 -36.79 -39.90 -5.70
CA PRO A 468 -35.91 -41.04 -5.48
C PRO A 468 -36.14 -42.14 -6.53
N PHE A 469 -35.05 -42.81 -6.92
CA PHE A 469 -35.13 -43.97 -7.80
C PHE A 469 -35.44 -45.23 -7.00
N LEU A 470 -36.51 -45.92 -7.37
CA LEU A 470 -36.80 -47.29 -6.94
C LEU A 470 -36.36 -48.25 -8.06
N LEU A 471 -35.25 -48.94 -7.85
CA LEU A 471 -34.76 -49.99 -8.74
C LEU A 471 -35.29 -51.34 -8.26
N ARG A 472 -36.01 -52.03 -9.14
CA ARG A 472 -36.57 -53.35 -8.91
C ARG A 472 -35.52 -54.45 -9.10
N ALA A 473 -35.71 -55.57 -8.42
CA ALA A 473 -34.86 -56.75 -8.57
C ALA A 473 -34.79 -57.28 -10.03
N ASP A 474 -35.84 -57.08 -10.83
CA ASP A 474 -35.91 -57.44 -12.24
C ASP A 474 -35.23 -56.44 -13.19
N GLY A 475 -34.77 -55.29 -12.66
CA GLY A 475 -34.15 -54.21 -13.42
C GLY A 475 -35.09 -53.08 -13.84
N GLY A 476 -36.37 -53.14 -13.48
CA GLY A 476 -37.30 -52.02 -13.61
C GLY A 476 -36.85 -50.82 -12.77
N VAL A 477 -37.19 -49.61 -13.22
CA VAL A 477 -36.91 -48.36 -12.49
C VAL A 477 -38.18 -47.54 -12.41
N GLU A 478 -38.53 -47.13 -11.20
CA GLU A 478 -39.65 -46.26 -10.89
C GLU A 478 -39.14 -44.99 -10.19
N ARG A 479 -39.82 -43.86 -10.38
CA ARG A 479 -39.54 -42.60 -9.67
C ARG A 479 -40.61 -42.36 -8.61
N LEU A 480 -40.20 -42.05 -7.38
CA LEU A 480 -41.11 -41.80 -6.26
C LEU A 480 -41.57 -40.33 -6.23
N GLU A 481 -42.53 -40.01 -7.11
CA GLU A 481 -42.97 -38.62 -7.40
C GLU A 481 -44.22 -38.18 -6.63
N ILE A 482 -44.99 -39.13 -6.08
CA ILE A 482 -46.29 -38.81 -5.45
C ILE A 482 -46.09 -37.86 -4.25
N GLY A 483 -46.76 -36.72 -4.31
CA GLY A 483 -46.71 -35.68 -3.28
C GLY A 483 -47.18 -34.32 -3.78
N GLY A 484 -46.53 -33.25 -3.32
CA GLY A 484 -46.99 -31.88 -3.50
C GLY A 484 -45.86 -30.86 -3.66
N ILE A 485 -46.19 -29.59 -3.48
CA ILE A 485 -45.23 -28.48 -3.68
C ILE A 485 -44.18 -28.41 -2.56
N ILE A 486 -43.04 -27.78 -2.88
CA ILE A 486 -41.96 -27.47 -1.93
C ILE A 486 -42.47 -26.81 -0.64
N LEU A 487 -41.82 -27.13 0.49
CA LEU A 487 -42.19 -26.62 1.80
C LEU A 487 -41.76 -25.15 1.95
N GLY A 488 -42.50 -24.38 2.74
CA GLY A 488 -42.16 -23.00 3.08
C GLY A 488 -42.57 -21.96 2.03
N LEU A 489 -43.02 -22.38 0.84
CA LEU A 489 -43.41 -21.47 -0.24
C LEU A 489 -44.76 -20.80 0.03
N MET A 490 -45.75 -21.57 0.48
CA MET A 490 -47.07 -21.07 0.88
C MET A 490 -47.72 -22.00 1.90
N GLN A 491 -48.62 -21.44 2.71
CA GLN A 491 -49.43 -22.23 3.65
C GLN A 491 -50.16 -23.36 2.91
N THR A 492 -50.30 -24.50 3.57
CA THR A 492 -50.94 -25.69 3.00
C THR A 492 -52.40 -25.40 2.68
N VAL A 493 -52.73 -25.40 1.38
CA VAL A 493 -54.12 -25.22 0.89
C VAL A 493 -54.79 -26.57 0.57
N SER A 494 -53.99 -27.56 0.18
CA SER A 494 -54.43 -28.93 -0.11
C SER A 494 -53.52 -29.93 0.61
N PRO A 495 -54.05 -31.06 1.12
CA PRO A 495 -53.22 -32.12 1.69
C PRO A 495 -52.19 -32.64 0.68
N TYR A 496 -51.03 -33.06 1.19
CA TYR A 496 -49.98 -33.70 0.40
C TYR A 496 -50.38 -35.15 0.08
N PRO A 497 -50.53 -35.56 -1.19
CA PRO A 497 -50.80 -36.96 -1.54
C PRO A 497 -49.73 -37.92 -1.02
N GLU A 498 -50.14 -39.09 -0.55
CA GLU A 498 -49.22 -40.17 -0.14
C GLU A 498 -49.08 -41.20 -1.26
N GLY A 499 -47.83 -41.55 -1.60
CA GLY A 499 -47.50 -42.71 -2.40
C GLY A 499 -47.23 -43.93 -1.55
N ALA A 500 -47.39 -45.13 -2.12
CA ALA A 500 -47.04 -46.38 -1.45
C ALA A 500 -46.47 -47.38 -2.45
N VAL A 501 -45.38 -48.04 -2.07
CA VAL A 501 -44.78 -49.16 -2.80
C VAL A 501 -44.49 -50.31 -1.84
N THR A 502 -44.54 -51.55 -2.33
CA THR A 502 -44.06 -52.71 -1.59
C THR A 502 -42.65 -53.02 -2.04
N LEU A 503 -41.74 -53.22 -1.08
CA LEU A 503 -40.34 -53.56 -1.35
C LEU A 503 -40.14 -55.08 -1.31
N GLU A 504 -39.72 -55.64 -2.43
CA GLU A 504 -39.34 -57.04 -2.54
C GLU A 504 -37.84 -57.24 -2.31
N SER A 505 -37.42 -58.47 -2.00
CA SER A 505 -36.00 -58.78 -1.83
C SER A 505 -35.22 -58.44 -3.10
N GLY A 506 -34.15 -57.67 -2.96
CA GLY A 506 -33.36 -57.14 -4.07
C GLY A 506 -33.77 -55.77 -4.57
N ASP A 507 -34.90 -55.21 -4.13
CA ASP A 507 -35.30 -53.84 -4.46
C ASP A 507 -34.42 -52.81 -3.72
N LEU A 508 -34.24 -51.66 -4.36
CA LEU A 508 -33.33 -50.61 -3.94
C LEU A 508 -33.98 -49.22 -4.12
N ILE A 509 -34.07 -48.44 -3.05
CA ILE A 509 -34.40 -47.01 -3.12
C ILE A 509 -33.12 -46.20 -2.97
N VAL A 510 -32.89 -45.28 -3.91
CA VAL A 510 -31.80 -44.29 -3.87
C VAL A 510 -32.40 -42.89 -3.82
N MET A 511 -32.25 -42.24 -2.67
CA MET A 511 -32.58 -40.84 -2.41
C MET A 511 -31.31 -40.00 -2.59
N PHE A 512 -31.43 -38.85 -3.26
CA PHE A 512 -30.29 -37.97 -3.54
C PHE A 512 -30.74 -36.51 -3.65
N THR A 513 -29.84 -35.57 -3.31
CA THR A 513 -30.04 -34.14 -3.58
C THR A 513 -29.52 -33.75 -4.96
N ASP A 514 -29.97 -32.60 -5.47
CA ASP A 514 -29.59 -32.08 -6.78
C ASP A 514 -28.08 -31.91 -6.96
N GLY A 515 -27.31 -31.72 -5.88
CA GLY A 515 -25.84 -31.69 -5.94
C GLY A 515 -25.20 -32.93 -6.55
N VAL A 516 -25.89 -34.08 -6.60
CA VAL A 516 -25.45 -35.26 -7.37
C VAL A 516 -25.67 -35.05 -8.87
N SER A 517 -26.89 -34.68 -9.28
CA SER A 517 -27.24 -34.52 -10.70
C SER A 517 -26.66 -33.27 -11.33
N GLU A 518 -26.49 -32.19 -10.57
CA GLU A 518 -25.98 -30.88 -10.99
C GLU A 518 -24.47 -30.72 -10.72
N ALA A 519 -23.77 -31.83 -10.42
CA ALA A 519 -22.33 -31.82 -10.29
C ALA A 519 -21.67 -31.42 -11.63
N MET A 520 -21.02 -30.26 -11.65
CA MET A 520 -20.50 -29.66 -12.88
C MET A 520 -19.08 -30.10 -13.21
N ASN A 521 -18.84 -30.43 -14.47
CA ASN A 521 -17.49 -30.61 -15.00
C ASN A 521 -16.84 -29.26 -15.39
N ALA A 522 -15.57 -29.29 -15.83
CA ALA A 522 -14.83 -28.08 -16.24
C ALA A 522 -15.42 -27.31 -17.45
N ARG A 523 -16.43 -27.86 -18.13
CA ARG A 523 -17.19 -27.24 -19.21
C ARG A 523 -18.54 -26.68 -18.76
N ASN A 524 -18.81 -26.69 -17.45
CA ASN A 524 -20.11 -26.36 -16.86
C ASN A 524 -21.25 -27.23 -17.40
N GLU A 525 -20.98 -28.52 -17.65
CA GLU A 525 -22.00 -29.51 -17.97
C GLU A 525 -22.30 -30.35 -16.72
N ASP A 526 -23.59 -30.61 -16.49
CA ASP A 526 -24.08 -31.36 -15.33
C ASP A 526 -23.90 -32.88 -15.51
N PHE A 527 -23.78 -33.60 -14.40
CA PHE A 527 -23.72 -35.07 -14.41
C PHE A 527 -25.04 -35.68 -14.91
N THR A 528 -26.16 -35.05 -14.61
CA THR A 528 -27.55 -35.40 -14.93
C THR A 528 -28.12 -36.64 -14.24
N GLU A 529 -29.44 -36.63 -14.04
CA GLU A 529 -30.17 -37.76 -13.46
C GLU A 529 -30.14 -39.00 -14.36
N GLU A 530 -30.08 -38.84 -15.69
CA GLU A 530 -30.02 -39.96 -16.63
C GLU A 530 -28.73 -40.76 -16.46
N ARG A 531 -27.58 -40.09 -16.25
CA ARG A 531 -26.32 -40.79 -16.00
C ARG A 531 -26.33 -41.50 -14.66
N LEU A 532 -26.92 -40.86 -13.64
CA LEU A 532 -27.12 -41.48 -12.34
C LEU A 532 -27.96 -42.75 -12.47
N GLU A 533 -29.10 -42.70 -13.17
CA GLU A 533 -29.96 -43.86 -13.40
C GLU A 533 -29.21 -45.00 -14.11
N GLN A 534 -28.44 -44.69 -15.16
CA GLN A 534 -27.66 -45.69 -15.90
C GLN A 534 -26.56 -46.32 -15.03
N LEU A 535 -25.90 -45.52 -14.20
CA LEU A 535 -24.92 -46.02 -13.23
C LEU A 535 -25.59 -46.94 -12.21
N LEU A 536 -26.71 -46.52 -11.62
CA LEU A 536 -27.45 -47.28 -10.61
C LEU A 536 -27.88 -48.65 -11.15
N LYS A 537 -28.34 -48.74 -12.40
CA LYS A 537 -28.67 -50.03 -13.05
C LYS A 537 -27.50 -51.02 -13.07
N GLN A 538 -26.27 -50.54 -13.23
CA GLN A 538 -25.06 -51.37 -13.28
C GLN A 538 -24.62 -51.85 -11.88
N ILE A 539 -24.84 -51.02 -10.86
CA ILE A 539 -24.35 -51.26 -9.49
C ILE A 539 -25.44 -51.72 -8.52
N ARG A 540 -26.67 -51.92 -8.96
CA ARG A 540 -27.86 -52.22 -8.13
C ARG A 540 -27.72 -53.43 -7.19
N THR A 541 -26.87 -54.40 -7.54
CA THR A 541 -26.67 -55.63 -6.76
C THR A 541 -25.65 -55.47 -5.62
N LEU A 542 -24.92 -54.35 -5.60
CA LEU A 542 -23.92 -54.07 -4.58
C LEU A 542 -24.56 -53.72 -3.21
N PRO A 543 -23.84 -53.88 -2.09
CA PRO A 543 -24.26 -53.36 -0.80
C PRO A 543 -24.47 -51.84 -0.82
N ALA A 544 -25.37 -51.33 0.02
CA ALA A 544 -25.79 -49.91 0.04
C ALA A 544 -24.59 -48.95 0.17
N LYS A 545 -23.62 -49.28 1.03
CA LYS A 545 -22.40 -48.49 1.20
C LYS A 545 -21.53 -48.45 -0.06
N GLN A 546 -21.43 -49.58 -0.78
CA GLN A 546 -20.66 -49.64 -2.03
C GLN A 546 -21.35 -48.89 -3.17
N ILE A 547 -22.68 -48.84 -3.18
CA ILE A 547 -23.44 -48.02 -4.13
C ILE A 547 -23.07 -46.54 -3.96
N ILE A 548 -23.10 -46.01 -2.73
CA ILE A 548 -22.69 -44.64 -2.44
C ILE A 548 -21.25 -44.38 -2.89
N SER A 549 -20.31 -45.26 -2.54
CA SER A 549 -18.91 -45.10 -2.96
C SER A 549 -18.75 -45.09 -4.48
N LYS A 550 -19.51 -45.90 -5.22
CA LYS A 550 -19.46 -45.93 -6.68
C LYS A 550 -20.05 -44.67 -7.32
N ILE A 551 -21.08 -44.08 -6.73
CA ILE A 551 -21.60 -42.78 -7.18
C ILE A 551 -20.55 -41.70 -6.94
N GLN A 552 -19.93 -41.65 -5.76
CA GLN A 552 -18.86 -40.69 -5.44
C GLN A 552 -17.67 -40.80 -6.40
N GLU A 553 -17.19 -42.02 -6.66
CA GLU A 553 -16.12 -42.27 -7.65
C GLU A 553 -16.50 -41.75 -9.04
N ALA A 554 -17.76 -41.94 -9.47
CA ALA A 554 -18.22 -41.46 -10.76
C ALA A 554 -18.28 -39.91 -10.82
N LEU A 555 -18.73 -39.26 -9.74
CA LEU A 555 -18.75 -37.80 -9.62
C LEU A 555 -17.32 -37.22 -9.63
N ASP A 556 -16.39 -37.81 -8.88
CA ASP A 556 -14.98 -37.37 -8.84
C ASP A 556 -14.33 -37.46 -10.23
N VAL A 557 -14.57 -38.56 -10.95
CA VAL A 557 -14.06 -38.75 -12.33
C VAL A 557 -14.69 -37.76 -13.30
N TYR A 558 -15.98 -37.43 -13.13
CA TYR A 558 -16.70 -36.52 -14.02
C TYR A 558 -16.29 -35.05 -13.81
N THR A 559 -16.19 -34.61 -12.56
CA THR A 559 -15.85 -33.25 -12.16
C THR A 559 -14.38 -32.91 -12.42
N ARG A 560 -13.47 -33.89 -12.26
CA ARG A 560 -12.01 -33.72 -12.44
C ARG A 560 -11.41 -32.60 -11.58
N GLY A 561 -11.90 -32.48 -10.34
CA GLY A 561 -11.41 -31.49 -9.39
C GLY A 561 -11.96 -30.07 -9.58
N THR A 562 -13.04 -29.90 -10.35
CA THR A 562 -13.84 -28.67 -10.28
C THR A 562 -14.39 -28.48 -8.86
N PRO A 563 -14.47 -27.24 -8.36
CA PRO A 563 -15.10 -26.96 -7.08
C PRO A 563 -16.57 -27.42 -7.08
N GLN A 564 -16.98 -28.07 -6.00
CA GLN A 564 -18.34 -28.53 -5.80
C GLN A 564 -19.32 -27.34 -5.81
N SER A 565 -20.36 -27.43 -6.63
CA SER A 565 -21.38 -26.40 -6.81
C SER A 565 -22.41 -26.42 -5.68
N ASP A 566 -22.90 -27.60 -5.29
CA ASP A 566 -23.89 -27.81 -4.23
C ASP A 566 -23.60 -28.99 -3.30
N ASP A 567 -24.25 -29.02 -2.14
CA ASP A 567 -24.15 -30.11 -1.18
C ASP A 567 -24.57 -31.45 -1.82
N ILE A 568 -23.80 -32.50 -1.56
CA ILE A 568 -24.05 -33.82 -2.13
C ILE A 568 -24.54 -34.72 -1.01
N THR A 569 -25.83 -35.05 -1.03
CA THR A 569 -26.44 -35.95 -0.06
C THR A 569 -27.06 -37.15 -0.76
N MET A 570 -26.84 -38.33 -0.18
CA MET A 570 -27.39 -39.59 -0.66
C MET A 570 -27.84 -40.45 0.51
N LEU A 571 -28.97 -41.12 0.36
CA LEU A 571 -29.49 -42.12 1.28
C LEU A 571 -29.97 -43.34 0.49
N VAL A 572 -29.45 -44.50 0.82
CA VAL A 572 -29.71 -45.75 0.11
C VAL A 572 -30.39 -46.73 1.06
N LEU A 573 -31.50 -47.32 0.61
CA LEU A 573 -32.25 -48.36 1.29
C LEU A 573 -32.39 -49.58 0.37
N ARG A 574 -31.85 -50.72 0.78
CA ARG A 574 -31.92 -51.97 0.03
C ARG A 574 -32.65 -53.05 0.81
N ALA A 575 -33.61 -53.73 0.19
CA ALA A 575 -34.24 -54.93 0.72
C ALA A 575 -33.36 -56.17 0.45
N LEU A 576 -33.09 -56.97 1.49
CA LEU A 576 -32.24 -58.17 1.44
C LEU A 576 -33.02 -59.45 1.20
#